data_AF-A0A7S2FLI0-F1
#
_entry.id   AF-A0A7S2FLI0-F1
#
_cell.length_a   1.000
_cell.length_b   1.000
_cell.length_c   1.000
_cell.angle_alpha   90.00
_cell.angle_beta   90.00
_cell.angle_gamma   90.00
#
_symmetry.space_group_name_H-M   'P 1'
#
loop_
_entity.id
_entity.type
_entity.pdbx_description
1 polymer ?
#
loop_
_entity_poly.entity_id
_entity_poly.type
_entity_poly.pdbx_seq_one_letter_code
_entity_poly.pdbx_strand_id
1 'polypeptide(L)'
;GRPRGPDETTSEGHVIRDLDADWHGNGYIGGIMMFNISRMEAVGWEARWKEELRAFIESKGRGWVPKLNDQDIFNAVISRNPQWAAPLPCEFNLQYHAYMNSRRICEAQGEALNCEAALQQGIFVCPRHPSVVHFMSQSYLGSDLSYYQSFWHAVAGMSPDLIRGALVATLRRARAYENQKGM
;
A
#
# COMPACT_ATOMS: atom_id res chain seq x y z
N GLY A 1 -10.60 -2.13 47.40
CA GLY A 1 -10.89 -2.46 46.00
C GLY A 1 -11.06 -1.20 45.19
N ARG A 2 -10.09 -0.90 44.33
CA ARG A 2 -10.25 -0.01 43.16
C ARG A 2 -9.62 -0.76 41.99
N PRO A 3 -10.22 -0.80 40.80
CA PRO A 3 -9.65 -1.51 39.67
C PRO A 3 -8.34 -0.81 39.26
N ARG A 4 -7.26 -1.60 39.16
CA ARG A 4 -6.06 -1.19 38.45
C ARG A 4 -6.45 -0.97 36.99
N GLY A 5 -6.10 0.19 36.44
CA GLY A 5 -6.19 0.45 35.00
C GLY A 5 -5.34 -0.56 34.23
N PRO A 6 -5.65 -0.82 32.94
CA PRO A 6 -4.90 -1.76 32.15
C PRO A 6 -3.44 -1.30 32.01
N ASP A 7 -2.58 -2.28 32.23
CA ASP A 7 -1.13 -2.26 32.32
C ASP A 7 -0.48 -1.71 31.03
N GLU A 8 0.46 -0.78 31.19
CA GLU A 8 1.43 -0.42 30.17
C GLU A 8 2.41 -1.59 30.01
N THR A 9 2.02 -2.61 29.25
CA THR A 9 2.92 -3.72 28.91
C THR A 9 2.93 -3.99 27.41
N THR A 10 4.13 -3.80 26.86
CA THR A 10 4.72 -4.43 25.67
C THR A 10 4.14 -4.07 24.31
N SER A 11 4.81 -3.09 23.67
CA SER A 11 4.94 -2.95 22.22
C SER A 11 5.72 -4.12 21.60
N GLU A 12 5.32 -5.36 21.88
CA GLU A 12 5.79 -6.52 21.13
C GLU A 12 5.18 -6.42 19.74
N GLY A 13 6.06 -6.08 18.78
CA GLY A 13 5.70 -6.05 17.37
C GLY A 13 4.99 -7.33 16.99
N HIS A 14 3.82 -7.18 16.36
CA HIS A 14 3.13 -8.27 15.67
C HIS A 14 4.12 -8.87 14.67
N VAL A 15 4.82 -9.92 15.10
CA VAL A 15 5.50 -10.84 14.20
C VAL A 15 4.36 -11.52 13.46
N ILE A 16 4.22 -11.26 12.16
CA ILE A 16 3.31 -12.01 11.30
C ILE A 16 3.82 -13.46 11.31
N ARG A 17 3.27 -14.25 12.22
CA ARG A 17 3.36 -15.69 12.22
C ARG A 17 2.26 -16.12 11.27
N ASP A 18 2.71 -16.57 10.11
CA ASP A 18 1.90 -17.05 9.01
C ASP A 18 1.20 -15.93 8.21
N LEU A 19 1.53 -15.87 6.92
CA LEU A 19 0.76 -15.17 5.88
C LEU A 19 -0.59 -15.88 5.62
N ASP A 20 -1.16 -16.56 6.63
CA ASP A 20 -2.27 -17.49 6.46
C ASP A 20 -3.62 -17.02 7.01
N ALA A 21 -4.64 -17.56 6.35
CA ALA A 21 -6.09 -17.48 6.51
C ALA A 21 -6.79 -16.20 6.04
N ASP A 22 -6.42 -15.01 6.50
CA ASP A 22 -7.22 -13.79 6.27
C ASP A 22 -6.52 -12.72 5.39
N TRP A 23 -5.36 -13.04 4.82
CA TRP A 23 -4.63 -12.13 3.95
C TRP A 23 -5.12 -12.21 2.49
N HIS A 24 -5.91 -11.22 2.07
CA HIS A 24 -6.39 -11.09 0.69
C HIS A 24 -5.40 -10.34 -0.23
N GLY A 25 -4.13 -10.77 -0.32
CA GLY A 25 -3.12 -10.09 -1.15
C GLY A 25 -1.95 -10.96 -1.63
N ASN A 26 -1.38 -10.61 -2.79
CA ASN A 26 -0.27 -11.35 -3.44
C ASN A 26 1.13 -11.03 -2.87
N GLY A 27 1.23 -10.61 -1.61
CA GLY A 27 2.45 -10.13 -0.96
C GLY A 27 2.43 -8.64 -0.60
N TYR A 28 3.58 -8.08 -0.27
CA TYR A 28 3.77 -6.65 0.02
C TYR A 28 3.78 -5.81 -1.26
N ILE A 29 3.36 -4.57 -1.13
CA ILE A 29 3.32 -3.57 -2.21
C ILE A 29 4.53 -2.65 -2.04
N GLY A 30 5.36 -2.50 -3.08
CA GLY A 30 6.61 -1.73 -3.04
C GLY A 30 6.44 -0.20 -3.01
N GLY A 31 5.21 0.30 -2.94
CA GLY A 31 4.92 1.74 -2.99
C GLY A 31 5.52 2.55 -1.84
N ILE A 32 5.57 1.96 -0.64
CA ILE A 32 6.24 2.55 0.52
C ILE A 32 6.99 1.44 1.25
N MET A 33 8.29 1.65 1.43
CA MET A 33 9.17 0.76 2.18
C MET A 33 10.05 1.60 3.10
N MET A 34 10.23 1.13 4.33
CA MET A 34 11.14 1.74 5.31
C MET A 34 12.27 0.76 5.59
N PHE A 35 13.51 1.21 5.37
CA PHE A 35 14.69 0.37 5.53
C PHE A 35 15.47 0.76 6.77
N ASN A 36 15.74 -0.22 7.64
CA ASN A 36 16.74 -0.07 8.69
C ASN A 36 18.11 -0.45 8.13
N ILE A 37 18.75 0.51 7.48
CA ILE A 37 20.02 0.29 6.76
C ILE A 37 21.10 -0.28 7.70
N SER A 38 21.23 0.24 8.92
CA SER A 38 22.23 -0.27 9.88
C SER A 38 22.01 -1.74 10.23
N ARG A 39 20.75 -2.18 10.40
CA ARG A 39 20.46 -3.61 10.61
C ARG A 39 20.73 -4.43 9.36
N MET A 40 20.39 -3.92 8.18
CA MET A 40 20.66 -4.59 6.90
C MET A 40 22.16 -4.81 6.69
N GLU A 41 22.99 -3.79 6.97
CA GLU A 41 24.44 -3.90 6.90
C GLU A 41 24.99 -4.90 7.93
N ALA A 42 24.54 -4.82 9.18
CA ALA A 42 25.00 -5.70 10.26
C ALA A 42 24.75 -7.19 9.99
N VAL A 43 23.68 -7.53 9.25
CA VAL A 43 23.39 -8.92 8.87
C VAL A 43 24.02 -9.34 7.54
N GLY A 44 24.72 -8.45 6.84
CA GLY A 44 25.25 -8.73 5.50
C GLY A 44 24.14 -8.91 4.47
N TRP A 45 23.19 -7.97 4.44
CA TRP A 45 21.96 -8.03 3.62
C TRP A 45 22.19 -8.51 2.19
N GLU A 46 23.22 -8.00 1.50
CA GLU A 46 23.47 -8.34 0.10
C GLU A 46 23.65 -9.83 -0.14
N ALA A 47 24.44 -10.49 0.70
CA ALA A 47 24.66 -11.93 0.59
C ALA A 47 23.37 -12.70 0.91
N ARG A 48 22.67 -12.27 1.97
CA ARG A 48 21.44 -12.93 2.46
C ARG A 48 20.30 -12.88 1.45
N TRP A 49 19.97 -11.71 0.91
CA TRP A 49 18.82 -11.62 0.00
C TRP A 49 19.07 -12.41 -1.29
N LYS A 50 20.33 -12.50 -1.76
CA LYS A 50 20.69 -13.32 -2.94
C LYS A 50 20.52 -14.81 -2.66
N GLU A 51 20.92 -15.27 -1.48
CA GLU A 51 20.73 -16.66 -1.05
C GLU A 51 19.25 -17.01 -0.97
N GLU A 52 18.46 -16.17 -0.28
CA GLU A 52 17.02 -16.40 -0.12
C GLU A 52 16.25 -16.34 -1.44
N LEU A 53 16.64 -15.43 -2.34
CA LEU A 53 16.04 -15.35 -3.67
C LEU A 53 16.34 -16.62 -4.49
N ARG A 54 17.57 -17.14 -4.45
CA ARG A 54 17.91 -18.41 -5.14
C ARG A 54 17.08 -19.56 -4.60
N ALA A 55 17.02 -19.72 -3.28
CA ALA A 55 16.22 -20.75 -2.64
C ALA A 55 14.72 -20.62 -2.95
N PHE A 56 14.20 -19.38 -3.04
CA PHE A 56 12.83 -19.14 -3.48
C PHE A 56 12.60 -19.58 -4.93
N ILE A 57 13.47 -19.18 -5.87
CA ILE A 57 13.38 -19.57 -7.28
C ILE A 57 13.42 -21.10 -7.42
N GLU A 58 14.34 -21.77 -6.72
CA GLU A 58 14.43 -23.23 -6.70
C GLU A 58 13.13 -23.87 -6.20
N SER A 59 12.51 -23.32 -5.14
CA SER A 59 11.24 -23.81 -4.60
C SER A 59 10.04 -23.63 -5.54
N LYS A 60 10.07 -22.63 -6.43
CA LYS A 60 9.00 -22.38 -7.42
C LYS A 60 9.24 -23.13 -8.75
N GLY A 61 10.41 -23.71 -8.93
CA GLY A 61 10.82 -24.37 -10.18
C GLY A 61 11.09 -23.39 -11.33
N ARG A 62 11.28 -23.90 -12.55
CA ARG A 62 11.66 -23.11 -13.75
C ARG A 62 10.58 -22.14 -14.26
N GLY A 63 9.43 -22.05 -13.59
CA GLY A 63 8.28 -21.27 -14.04
C GLY A 63 8.19 -19.85 -13.47
N TRP A 64 8.99 -19.52 -12.43
CA TRP A 64 8.91 -18.19 -11.83
C TRP A 64 9.75 -17.17 -12.61
N VAL A 65 9.11 -16.05 -12.97
CA VAL A 65 9.74 -14.92 -13.66
C VAL A 65 9.32 -13.64 -12.94
N PRO A 66 10.27 -12.79 -12.50
CA PRO A 66 9.95 -11.48 -11.93
C PRO A 66 9.17 -10.62 -12.93
N LYS A 67 8.10 -9.99 -12.46
CA LYS A 67 7.24 -9.06 -13.22
C LYS A 67 7.26 -7.64 -12.65
N LEU A 68 7.45 -7.50 -11.33
CA LEU A 68 7.40 -6.24 -10.59
C LEU A 68 8.77 -5.88 -9.98
N ASN A 69 9.86 -6.38 -10.57
CA ASN A 69 11.24 -6.08 -10.22
C ASN A 69 11.53 -6.27 -8.72
N ASP A 70 11.86 -5.18 -8.02
CA ASP A 70 12.24 -5.13 -6.61
C ASP A 70 11.13 -5.66 -5.69
N GLN A 71 9.86 -5.36 -5.98
CA GLN A 71 8.73 -5.87 -5.19
C GLN A 71 8.71 -7.40 -5.16
N ASP A 72 8.97 -8.06 -6.29
CA ASP A 72 8.99 -9.52 -6.37
C ASP A 72 10.18 -10.11 -5.62
N ILE A 73 11.33 -9.45 -5.65
CA ILE A 73 12.53 -9.86 -4.91
C ILE A 73 12.26 -9.75 -3.41
N PHE A 74 11.75 -8.61 -2.93
CA PHE A 74 11.43 -8.43 -1.52
C PHE A 74 10.37 -9.42 -1.04
N ASN A 75 9.31 -9.64 -1.83
CA ASN A 75 8.30 -10.64 -1.49
C ASN A 75 8.86 -12.06 -1.43
N ALA A 76 9.76 -12.43 -2.36
CA ALA A 76 10.43 -13.72 -2.32
C ALA A 76 11.26 -13.89 -1.03
N VAL A 77 12.08 -12.90 -0.68
CA VAL A 77 12.93 -12.94 0.52
C VAL A 77 12.11 -12.93 1.80
N ILE A 78 11.11 -12.05 1.90
CA ILE A 78 10.25 -11.91 3.10
C ILE A 78 9.33 -13.13 3.27
N SER A 79 8.86 -13.76 2.18
CA SER A 79 8.05 -14.98 2.29
C SER A 79 8.80 -16.13 2.99
N ARG A 80 10.13 -16.14 2.89
CA ARG A 80 11.00 -17.12 3.53
C ARG A 80 11.49 -16.65 4.91
N ASN A 81 11.47 -15.35 5.16
CA ASN A 81 11.91 -14.72 6.40
C ASN A 81 10.91 -13.64 6.85
N PRO A 82 9.68 -14.03 7.27
CA PRO A 82 8.63 -13.06 7.60
C PRO A 82 9.05 -12.13 8.76
N GLN A 83 9.90 -12.62 9.67
CA GLN A 83 10.47 -11.86 10.79
C GLN A 83 11.42 -10.72 10.37
N TRP A 84 11.81 -10.62 9.11
CA TRP A 84 12.64 -9.52 8.59
C TRP A 84 11.83 -8.30 8.16
N ALA A 85 10.50 -8.42 8.11
CA ALA A 85 9.59 -7.35 7.78
C ALA A 85 8.69 -7.01 8.97
N ALA A 86 8.41 -5.73 9.12
CA ALA A 86 7.31 -5.25 9.95
C ALA A 86 6.25 -4.66 9.00
N PRO A 87 5.01 -5.17 8.99
CA PRO A 87 3.97 -4.64 8.13
C PRO A 87 3.64 -3.20 8.54
N LEU A 88 3.50 -2.32 7.56
CA LEU A 88 2.91 -1.01 7.80
C LEU A 88 1.39 -1.13 7.91
N PRO A 89 0.75 -0.34 8.78
CA PRO A 89 -0.70 -0.19 8.77
C PRO A 89 -1.23 0.24 7.38
N CYS A 90 -2.40 -0.27 6.98
CA CYS A 90 -2.91 -0.13 5.61
C CYS A 90 -3.15 1.33 5.14
N GLU A 91 -3.34 2.26 6.08
CA GLU A 91 -3.51 3.69 5.81
C GLU A 91 -2.28 4.33 5.17
N PHE A 92 -1.11 3.72 5.32
CA PHE A 92 0.13 4.22 4.73
C PHE A 92 0.28 3.86 3.26
N ASN A 93 -0.58 3.04 2.65
CA ASN A 93 -0.44 2.73 1.23
C ASN A 93 -1.78 2.45 0.57
N LEU A 94 -2.68 3.45 0.58
CA LEU A 94 -3.94 3.35 -0.14
C LEU A 94 -3.67 3.41 -1.66
N GLN A 95 -3.82 2.29 -2.34
CA GLN A 95 -3.73 2.24 -3.80
C GLN A 95 -4.96 2.87 -4.45
N TYR A 96 -4.78 3.97 -5.17
CA TYR A 96 -5.92 4.71 -5.74
C TYR A 96 -6.71 3.90 -6.78
N HIS A 97 -6.04 3.12 -7.62
CA HIS A 97 -6.69 2.21 -8.57
C HIS A 97 -7.59 1.17 -7.87
N ALA A 98 -7.16 0.60 -6.74
CA ALA A 98 -7.98 -0.35 -5.97
C ALA A 98 -9.22 0.35 -5.40
N TYR A 99 -9.08 1.58 -4.89
CA TYR A 99 -10.19 2.41 -4.43
C TYR A 99 -11.21 2.65 -5.55
N MET A 100 -10.77 3.12 -6.73
CA MET A 100 -11.64 3.40 -7.86
C MET A 100 -12.39 2.16 -8.36
N ASN A 101 -11.69 1.03 -8.48
CA ASN A 101 -12.32 -0.22 -8.91
C ASN A 101 -13.29 -0.78 -7.87
N SER A 102 -12.93 -0.73 -6.58
CA SER A 102 -13.81 -1.17 -5.51
C SER A 102 -15.10 -0.34 -5.53
N ARG A 103 -15.00 0.99 -5.63
CA ARG A 103 -16.18 1.86 -5.80
C ARG A 103 -17.04 1.46 -6.98
N ARG A 104 -16.44 1.33 -8.17
CA ARG A 104 -17.16 0.99 -9.40
C ARG A 104 -17.91 -0.35 -9.29
N ILE A 105 -17.30 -1.35 -8.66
CA ILE A 105 -17.90 -2.69 -8.48
C ILE A 105 -19.01 -2.63 -7.42
N CYS A 106 -18.77 -1.95 -6.30
CA CYS A 106 -19.68 -1.94 -5.15
C CYS A 106 -20.86 -0.98 -5.31
N GLU A 107 -20.71 0.11 -6.05
CA GLU A 107 -21.82 1.01 -6.38
C GLU A 107 -22.96 0.27 -7.09
N ALA A 108 -22.64 -0.72 -7.93
CA ALA A 108 -23.64 -1.58 -8.58
C ALA A 108 -24.43 -2.47 -7.59
N GLN A 109 -23.94 -2.63 -6.36
CA GLN A 109 -24.52 -3.44 -5.29
C GLN A 109 -25.09 -2.60 -4.15
N GLY A 110 -25.01 -1.27 -4.24
CA GLY A 110 -25.44 -0.35 -3.18
C GLY A 110 -24.47 -0.29 -1.99
N GLU A 111 -23.25 -0.77 -2.14
CA GLU A 111 -22.21 -0.77 -1.12
C GLU A 111 -21.13 0.28 -1.42
N ALA A 112 -20.52 0.85 -0.38
CA ALA A 112 -19.56 1.94 -0.55
C ALA A 112 -18.19 1.46 -1.07
N LEU A 113 -17.62 0.43 -0.44
CA LEU A 113 -16.31 -0.16 -0.72
C LEU A 113 -16.29 -1.59 -0.17
N ASN A 114 -15.34 -2.42 -0.62
CA ASN A 114 -15.07 -3.77 -0.09
C ASN A 114 -16.27 -4.72 -0.09
N CYS A 115 -17.22 -4.55 -1.01
CA CYS A 115 -18.29 -5.50 -1.25
C CYS A 115 -17.76 -6.88 -1.66
N GLU A 116 -18.59 -7.90 -1.52
CA GLU A 116 -18.22 -9.29 -1.77
C GLU A 116 -17.60 -9.48 -3.17
N ALA A 117 -18.19 -8.89 -4.21
CA ALA A 117 -17.68 -9.02 -5.57
C ALA A 117 -16.31 -8.36 -5.79
N ALA A 118 -15.98 -7.30 -5.05
CA ALA A 118 -14.65 -6.69 -5.09
C ALA A 118 -13.63 -7.58 -4.39
N LEU A 119 -13.98 -8.13 -3.22
CA LEU A 119 -13.12 -9.04 -2.46
C LEU A 119 -12.85 -10.35 -3.21
N GLN A 120 -13.85 -10.91 -3.88
CA GLN A 120 -13.70 -12.09 -4.75
C GLN A 120 -12.73 -11.83 -5.92
N GLN A 121 -12.54 -10.57 -6.33
CA GLN A 121 -11.55 -10.17 -7.35
C GLN A 121 -10.19 -9.81 -6.73
N GLY A 122 -9.99 -10.01 -5.43
CA GLY A 122 -8.77 -9.63 -4.73
C GLY A 122 -8.59 -8.11 -4.60
N ILE A 123 -9.68 -7.34 -4.71
CA ILE A 123 -9.66 -5.89 -4.57
C ILE A 123 -10.11 -5.52 -3.16
N PHE A 124 -9.14 -5.10 -2.36
CA PHE A 124 -9.36 -4.62 -1.01
C PHE A 124 -8.90 -3.16 -0.86
N VAL A 125 -9.67 -2.40 -0.09
CA VAL A 125 -9.43 -1.00 0.23
C VAL A 125 -9.37 -0.84 1.74
N CYS A 126 -8.31 -0.23 2.25
CA CYS A 126 -8.18 0.05 3.68
C CYS A 126 -9.41 0.84 4.19
N PRO A 127 -10.12 0.38 5.23
CA PRO A 127 -11.29 1.09 5.75
C PRO A 127 -10.91 2.33 6.59
N ARG A 128 -9.63 2.49 6.92
CA ARG A 128 -9.12 3.63 7.69
C ARG A 128 -8.79 4.81 6.76
N HIS A 129 -8.83 6.02 7.33
CA HIS A 129 -8.44 7.22 6.59
C HIS A 129 -6.99 7.12 6.12
N PRO A 130 -6.71 7.38 4.83
CA PRO A 130 -5.36 7.24 4.30
C PRO A 130 -4.44 8.32 4.85
N SER A 131 -3.26 7.89 5.30
CA SER A 131 -2.12 8.77 5.54
C SER A 131 -1.34 9.04 4.26
N VAL A 132 -1.29 8.05 3.35
CA VAL A 132 -0.70 8.21 2.02
C VAL A 132 -1.60 7.58 0.97
N VAL A 133 -1.86 8.33 -0.10
CA VAL A 133 -2.56 7.86 -1.31
C VAL A 133 -1.52 7.62 -2.40
N HIS A 134 -1.45 6.40 -2.89
CA HIS A 134 -0.48 5.97 -3.89
C HIS A 134 -1.14 5.86 -5.27
N PHE A 135 -0.75 6.77 -6.16
CA PHE A 135 -1.16 6.79 -7.56
C PHE A 135 -0.21 5.95 -8.43
N MET A 136 -0.42 4.63 -8.45
CA MET A 136 0.33 3.70 -9.30
C MET A 136 0.02 3.92 -10.79
N SER A 137 0.80 3.33 -11.70
CA SER A 137 0.65 3.51 -13.17
C SER A 137 -0.76 3.28 -13.70
N GLN A 138 -1.51 2.31 -13.16
CA GLN A 138 -2.91 2.04 -13.55
C GLN A 138 -3.93 3.07 -13.02
N SER A 139 -3.49 4.05 -12.23
CA SER A 139 -4.33 5.12 -11.68
C SER A 139 -4.59 6.25 -12.69
N TYR A 140 -3.84 6.27 -13.80
CA TYR A 140 -3.93 7.29 -14.83
C TYR A 140 -4.62 6.69 -16.07
N LEU A 141 -5.94 6.84 -16.14
CA LEU A 141 -6.70 6.48 -17.34
C LEU A 141 -6.87 7.74 -18.20
N GLY A 142 -6.05 7.87 -19.24
CA GLY A 142 -6.11 8.98 -20.19
C GLY A 142 -5.06 8.86 -21.29
N SER A 143 -5.35 9.42 -22.47
CA SER A 143 -4.41 9.51 -23.61
C SER A 143 -3.36 10.62 -23.46
N ASP A 144 -3.41 11.36 -22.35
CA ASP A 144 -2.54 12.49 -22.09
C ASP A 144 -1.27 12.02 -21.37
N LEU A 145 -0.13 12.18 -22.04
CA LEU A 145 1.19 11.76 -21.57
C LEU A 145 1.74 12.68 -20.46
N SER A 146 1.04 13.77 -20.13
CA SER A 146 1.46 14.64 -19.03
C SER A 146 1.13 14.00 -17.67
N TYR A 147 2.15 13.40 -17.06
CA TYR A 147 2.09 12.75 -15.74
C TYR A 147 1.38 13.61 -14.68
N TYR A 148 1.67 14.91 -14.65
CA TYR A 148 1.11 15.83 -13.67
C TYR A 148 -0.37 16.15 -13.88
N GLN A 149 -0.86 16.19 -15.12
CA GLN A 149 -2.26 16.53 -15.38
C GLN A 149 -3.18 15.38 -15.00
N SER A 150 -2.79 14.14 -15.33
CA SER A 150 -3.52 12.95 -14.90
C SER A 150 -3.51 12.78 -13.38
N PHE A 151 -2.41 13.15 -12.71
CA PHE A 151 -2.35 13.25 -11.25
C PHE A 151 -3.32 14.29 -10.69
N TRP A 152 -3.28 15.53 -11.18
CA TRP A 152 -4.17 16.58 -10.67
C TRP A 152 -5.63 16.30 -10.97
N HIS A 153 -5.93 15.66 -12.10
CA HIS A 153 -7.28 15.19 -12.42
C HIS A 153 -7.74 14.10 -11.43
N ALA A 154 -6.89 13.12 -11.13
CA ALA A 154 -7.17 12.10 -10.12
C ALA A 154 -7.37 12.74 -8.74
N VAL A 155 -6.54 13.73 -8.36
CA VAL A 155 -6.66 14.48 -7.12
C VAL A 155 -7.94 15.31 -7.06
N ALA A 156 -8.34 15.95 -8.16
CA ALA A 156 -9.57 16.72 -8.23
C ALA A 156 -10.83 15.84 -8.15
N GLY A 157 -10.75 14.61 -8.66
CA GLY A 157 -11.82 13.61 -8.60
C GLY A 157 -11.87 12.82 -7.28
N MET A 158 -10.88 12.96 -6.40
CA MET A 158 -10.89 12.27 -5.10
C MET A 158 -12.09 12.73 -4.25
N SER A 159 -12.82 11.76 -3.69
CA SER A 159 -13.94 12.07 -2.78
C SER A 159 -13.43 12.95 -1.62
N PRO A 160 -14.16 14.00 -1.21
CA PRO A 160 -13.87 14.73 0.02
C PRO A 160 -13.74 13.82 1.25
N ASP A 161 -14.40 12.66 1.25
CA ASP A 161 -14.28 11.64 2.31
C ASP A 161 -12.88 11.03 2.42
N LEU A 162 -12.15 10.98 1.30
CA LEU A 162 -10.77 10.48 1.26
C LEU A 162 -9.76 11.51 1.79
N ILE A 163 -10.08 12.81 1.69
CA ILE A 163 -9.14 13.92 1.91
C ILE A 163 -9.47 14.71 3.20
N ARG A 164 -10.58 14.39 3.89
CA ARG A 164 -11.08 15.19 5.02
C ARG A 164 -10.15 15.14 6.24
N GLY A 165 -9.33 16.19 6.37
CA GLY A 165 -8.61 16.57 7.57
C GLY A 165 -7.82 17.87 7.38
N ALA A 166 -6.81 17.87 6.51
CA ALA A 166 -5.92 19.02 6.32
C ALA A 166 -5.62 19.36 4.85
N LEU A 167 -5.63 18.35 3.97
CA LEU A 167 -5.14 18.50 2.60
C LEU A 167 -6.13 19.26 1.68
N VAL A 168 -7.46 19.08 1.83
CA VAL A 168 -8.46 19.84 1.02
C VAL A 168 -8.33 21.34 1.24
N ALA A 169 -8.13 21.78 2.48
CA ALA A 169 -7.99 23.19 2.82
C ALA A 169 -6.72 23.79 2.20
N THR A 170 -5.61 23.04 2.24
CA THR A 170 -4.33 23.44 1.65
C THR A 170 -4.38 23.44 0.12
N LEU A 171 -4.97 22.42 -0.51
CA LEU A 171 -5.09 22.32 -1.97
C LEU A 171 -6.01 23.42 -2.54
N ARG A 172 -7.10 23.77 -1.85
CA ARG A 172 -7.95 24.91 -2.24
C ARG A 172 -7.19 26.23 -2.20
N ARG A 173 -6.29 26.41 -1.21
CA ARG A 173 -5.43 27.61 -1.11
C ARG A 173 -4.36 27.64 -2.20
N ALA A 174 -3.73 26.51 -2.51
CA ALA A 174 -2.73 26.43 -3.58
C ALA A 174 -3.33 26.75 -4.96
N ARG A 175 -4.51 26.21 -5.28
CA ARG A 175 -5.21 26.50 -6.54
C ARG A 175 -5.66 27.96 -6.66
N ALA A 176 -6.08 28.57 -5.55
CA ALA A 176 -6.43 30.00 -5.52
C ALA A 176 -5.20 30.90 -5.77
N TYR A 177 -4.03 30.49 -5.27
CA TYR A 177 -2.77 31.21 -5.46
C TYR A 177 -2.25 31.15 -6.91
N GLU A 178 -2.36 29.99 -7.56
CA GLU A 178 -1.97 29.84 -8.97
C GLU A 178 -2.86 30.67 -9.91
N ASN A 179 -4.18 30.71 -9.64
CA ASN A 179 -5.11 31.53 -10.41
C ASN A 179 -4.87 33.04 -10.25
N GLN A 180 -4.28 33.49 -9.14
CA GLN A 180 -3.90 34.89 -8.91
C GLN A 180 -2.58 35.29 -9.58
N LYS A 181 -1.71 34.33 -9.95
CA LYS A 181 -0.45 34.60 -10.64
C LYS A 181 -0.54 34.52 -12.17
N GLY A 182 -1.68 34.09 -12.70
CA GLY A 182 -1.96 34.01 -14.14
C GLY A 182 -2.64 35.25 -14.74
N MET A 183 -2.61 36.40 -14.06
CA MET A 183 -3.02 37.72 -14.57
C MET A 183 -1.81 38.65 -14.65
#